data_AF-A0A9D1FVW4-F1
#
_entry.id   AF-A0A9D1FVW4-F1
#
_cell.length_a   1.000
_cell.length_b   1.000
_cell.length_c   1.000
_cell.angle_alpha   90.00
_cell.angle_beta   90.00
_cell.angle_gamma   90.00
#
_symmetry.space_group_name_H-M   'P 1'
#
loop_
_entity.id
_entity.type
_entity.pdbx_description
1 polymer ?
#
loop_
_entity_poly.entity_id
_entity_poly.type
_entity_poly.pdbx_seq_one_letter_code
_entity_poly.pdbx_strand_id
1 'polypeptide(L)' 'MQTIKITKERAEEISSQIFGLMKQEDCSVTELNRRLGLTSSRQNLHKKIKDGTLRYFEVLDIFQVLGYEVLLRKND' A
#
# COMPACT_ATOMS: atom_id res chain seq x y z
N MET A 1 -16.21 -5.49 -6.01
CA MET A 1 -14.87 -5.03 -6.46
C MET A 1 -14.75 -3.55 -6.16
N GLN A 2 -13.79 -3.15 -5.33
CA GLN A 2 -13.44 -1.75 -5.15
C GLN A 2 -12.22 -1.44 -6.01
N THR A 3 -12.22 -0.29 -6.68
CA THR A 3 -11.19 0.09 -7.65
C THR A 3 -10.47 1.34 -7.15
N ILE A 4 -9.14 1.29 -7.06
CA ILE A 4 -8.32 2.38 -6.55
C ILE A 4 -7.52 3.00 -7.69
N LYS A 5 -7.63 4.33 -7.82
CA LYS A 5 -6.93 5.13 -8.82
C LYS A 5 -5.67 5.72 -8.20
N ILE A 6 -4.52 5.44 -8.81
CA ILE A 6 -3.23 5.98 -8.37
C ILE A 6 -2.75 7.01 -9.41
N THR A 7 -2.59 8.27 -9.00
CA THR A 7 -1.90 9.31 -9.77
C THR A 7 -0.51 9.57 -9.18
N LYS A 8 0.42 10.09 -9.99
CA LYS A 8 1.85 10.26 -9.65
C LYS A 8 2.11 11.23 -8.48
N GLU A 9 1.10 12.00 -8.04
CA GLU A 9 1.28 13.17 -7.19
C GLU A 9 0.86 13.02 -5.71
N ARG A 10 0.33 11.88 -5.26
CA ARG A 10 -0.28 11.81 -3.92
C ARG A 10 0.13 10.58 -3.12
N ALA A 11 1.41 10.51 -2.74
CA ALA A 11 1.93 9.46 -1.86
C ALA A 11 1.19 9.44 -0.50
N GLU A 12 0.80 10.60 0.03
CA GLU A 12 0.03 10.71 1.28
C GLU A 12 -1.41 10.16 1.16
N GLU A 13 -2.09 10.40 0.04
CA GLU A 13 -3.45 9.86 -0.17
C GLU A 13 -3.44 8.35 -0.35
N ILE A 14 -2.41 7.83 -1.02
CA ILE A 14 -2.21 6.40 -1.20
C ILE A 14 -1.92 5.74 0.15
N SER A 15 -1.04 6.31 0.96
CA SER A 15 -0.75 5.82 2.31
C SER A 15 -2.00 5.79 3.19
N SER A 16 -2.82 6.84 3.12
CA SER A 16 -4.08 6.90 3.87
C SER A 16 -5.07 5.83 3.41
N GLN A 17 -5.18 5.59 2.10
CA GLN A 17 -6.01 4.53 1.54
C GLN A 17 -5.53 3.14 1.97
N ILE A 18 -4.22 2.88 1.91
CA ILE A 18 -3.63 1.62 2.39
C ILE A 18 -4.02 1.38 3.86
N PHE A 19 -3.86 2.39 4.73
CA PHE A 19 -4.25 2.25 6.15
C PHE A 19 -5.75 1.97 6.32
N GLY A 20 -6.61 2.61 5.53
CA GLY A 20 -8.05 2.37 5.56
C GLY A 20 -8.39 0.92 5.21
N LEU A 21 -7.80 0.40 4.15
CA LEU A 21 -8.07 -0.97 3.65
C LEU A 21 -7.49 -2.02 4.57
N MET A 22 -6.30 -1.77 5.14
CA MET A 22 -5.71 -2.63 6.16
C MET A 22 -6.63 -2.79 7.38
N LYS A 23 -7.35 -1.72 7.78
CA LYS A 23 -8.35 -1.82 8.84
C LYS A 23 -9.60 -2.59 8.41
N GLN A 24 -10.04 -2.47 7.16
CA GLN A 24 -11.20 -3.20 6.64
C GLN A 24 -10.94 -4.71 6.53
N GLU A 25 -9.73 -5.08 6.13
CA GLU A 25 -9.30 -6.48 5.95
C GLU A 25 -8.73 -7.12 7.24
N ASP A 26 -8.81 -6.43 8.39
CA ASP A 26 -8.17 -6.81 9.66
C ASP A 26 -6.69 -7.22 9.50
N CYS A 27 -6.00 -6.57 8.56
CA CYS A 27 -4.65 -6.93 8.16
C CYS A 27 -3.65 -6.01 8.86
N SER A 28 -2.85 -6.57 9.76
CA SER A 28 -1.80 -5.82 10.43
C SER A 28 -0.59 -5.57 9.52
N VAL A 29 0.17 -4.49 9.77
CA VAL A 29 1.44 -4.22 9.06
C VAL A 29 2.44 -5.38 9.21
N THR A 30 2.36 -6.13 10.31
CA THR A 30 3.12 -7.36 10.49
C THR A 30 2.79 -8.39 9.43
N GLU A 31 1.51 -8.67 9.26
CA GLU A 31 1.02 -9.69 8.35
C GLU A 31 1.30 -9.29 6.91
N LEU A 32 1.13 -8.00 6.59
CA LEU A 32 1.50 -7.43 5.30
C LEU A 32 3.00 -7.64 5.00
N ASN A 33 3.88 -7.32 5.95
CA ASN A 33 5.33 -7.55 5.78
C ASN A 33 5.66 -9.03 5.62
N ARG A 34 4.99 -9.92 6.38
CA ARG A 34 5.17 -11.37 6.26
C ARG A 34 4.80 -11.85 4.86
N ARG A 35 3.65 -11.41 4.33
CA ARG A 35 3.17 -11.76 2.98
C ARG A 35 4.06 -11.20 1.87
N LEU A 36 4.68 -10.04 2.10
CA LEU A 36 5.66 -9.43 1.21
C LEU A 36 7.08 -10.02 1.34
N GLY A 37 7.30 -10.99 2.24
CA GLY A 37 8.63 -11.57 2.48
C GLY A 37 9.63 -10.60 3.14
N LEU A 38 9.14 -9.49 3.70
CA LEU A 38 9.93 -8.43 4.32
C LEU A 38 10.22 -8.75 5.80
N THR A 39 10.96 -9.83 6.04
CA THR A 39 11.22 -10.40 7.39
C THR A 39 11.98 -9.47 8.34
N SER A 40 12.70 -8.47 7.84
CA SER A 40 13.44 -7.48 8.67
C SER A 40 12.89 -6.05 8.59
N SER A 41 11.86 -5.80 7.78
CA SER A 41 11.42 -4.43 7.41
C SER A 41 10.11 -3.99 8.09
N ARG A 42 9.76 -4.60 9.22
CA ARG A 42 8.53 -4.29 9.98
C ARG A 42 8.40 -2.79 10.31
N GLN A 43 9.50 -2.17 10.75
CA GLN A 43 9.58 -0.72 10.98
C GLN A 43 9.69 0.08 9.69
N ASN A 44 10.35 -0.47 8.66
CA ASN A 44 10.59 0.22 7.40
C ASN A 44 9.28 0.46 6.63
N LEU A 45 8.42 -0.57 6.51
CA LEU A 45 7.15 -0.42 5.80
C LEU A 45 6.16 0.47 6.57
N HIS A 46 6.02 0.26 7.88
CA HIS A 46 5.15 1.10 8.70
C HIS A 46 5.55 2.58 8.62
N LYS A 47 6.86 2.85 8.73
CA LYS A 47 7.41 4.19 8.61
C LYS A 47 7.21 4.75 7.21
N LYS A 48 7.43 3.97 6.15
CA LYS A 48 7.20 4.40 4.77
C LYS A 48 5.73 4.74 4.49
N ILE A 49 4.79 3.92 4.96
CA ILE A 49 3.36 4.21 4.82
C ILE A 49 3.05 5.49 5.60
N LYS A 50 3.49 5.60 6.87
CA LYS A 50 3.23 6.79 7.70
C LYS A 50 3.82 8.08 7.14
N ASP A 51 5.04 8.02 6.63
CA ASP A 51 5.78 9.18 6.12
C ASP A 51 5.42 9.50 4.66
N GLY A 52 4.53 8.72 4.02
CA GLY A 52 4.18 8.92 2.61
C GLY A 52 5.37 8.69 1.66
N THR A 53 6.34 7.87 2.04
CA THR A 53 7.58 7.64 1.27
C THR A 53 7.60 6.29 0.56
N LEU A 54 6.45 5.64 0.43
CA LEU A 54 6.31 4.40 -0.34
C LEU A 54 6.65 4.65 -1.80
N ARG A 55 7.52 3.79 -2.35
CA ARG A 55 7.77 3.77 -3.78
C ARG A 55 6.57 3.15 -4.48
N TYR A 56 6.36 3.57 -5.71
CA TYR A 56 5.24 3.13 -6.54
C TYR A 56 5.07 1.61 -6.62
N PHE A 57 6.16 0.84 -6.77
CA PHE A 57 6.06 -0.63 -6.80
C PHE A 57 5.70 -1.24 -5.44
N GLU A 58 6.16 -0.64 -4.34
CA GLU A 58 5.81 -1.11 -2.99
C GLU A 58 4.30 -0.93 -2.75
N VAL A 59 3.72 0.12 -3.29
CA VAL A 59 2.27 0.34 -3.28
C VAL A 59 1.52 -0.75 -4.05
N LEU A 60 1.98 -1.09 -5.26
CA LEU A 60 1.38 -2.16 -6.07
C LEU A 60 1.41 -3.50 -5.34
N ASP A 61 2.57 -3.87 -4.76
CA ASP A 61 2.74 -5.12 -4.04
C ASP A 61 1.79 -5.20 -2.84
N ILE A 62 1.62 -4.08 -2.09
CA ILE A 62 0.69 -4.00 -0.96
C ILE A 62 -0.75 -4.25 -1.42
N PHE A 63 -1.21 -3.57 -2.48
CA PHE A 63 -2.57 -3.74 -2.98
C PHE A 63 -2.82 -5.16 -3.49
N GLN A 64 -1.85 -5.76 -4.18
CA GLN A 64 -1.94 -7.13 -4.65
C GLN A 64 -2.06 -8.12 -3.48
N VAL A 65 -1.29 -7.94 -2.41
CA VAL A 65 -1.36 -8.77 -1.19
C VAL A 65 -2.69 -8.63 -0.46
N LEU A 66 -3.30 -7.45 -0.54
CA LEU A 66 -4.63 -7.16 0.00
C LEU A 66 -5.76 -7.63 -0.94
N GLY A 67 -5.45 -8.20 -2.11
CA GLY A 67 -6.44 -8.70 -3.07
C GLY A 67 -7.12 -7.61 -3.90
N TYR A 68 -6.54 -6.41 -3.99
CA TYR A 68 -7.07 -5.32 -4.79
C TYR A 68 -6.38 -5.25 -6.15
N GLU A 69 -7.19 -4.96 -7.18
CA GLU A 69 -6.70 -4.65 -8.51
C GLU A 69 -6.38 -3.15 -8.62
N VAL A 70 -5.15 -2.83 -9.01
CA VAL A 70 -4.71 -1.44 -9.20
C VAL A 70 -4.91 -1.04 -10.65
N LEU A 71 -5.75 -0.04 -10.89
CA LEU A 71 -5.90 0.56 -12.22
C LEU A 71 -5.05 1.82 -12.33
N LEU A 72 -4.07 1.75 -13.23
CA LEU A 72 -3.15 2.83 -13.50
C LEU A 72 -3.74 3.73 -14.58
N ARG A 73 -4.01 4.99 -14.23
CA ARG A 73 -4.31 6.03 -15.21
C ARG A 73 -3.06 6.84 -15.46
N LYS A 74 -2.57 6.78 -16.69
CA LYS A 74 -1.65 7.77 -17.22
C LYS A 74 -2.46 9.05 -17.38
N ASN A 75 -2.23 10.04 -16.52
CA ASN A 75 -2.61 11.40 -16.88
C ASN A 75 -1.56 11.87 -17.89
N ASP A 76 -2.02 12.16 -19.10
CA ASP A 76 -1.27 12.96 -20.09
C ASP A 76 -0.84 14.30 -19.48
#